data_AF-A0A533YNW0-F1
#
_entry.id   AF-A0A533YNW0-F1
#
_cell.length_a   1.000
_cell.length_b   1.000
_cell.length_c   1.000
_cell.angle_alpha   90.00
_cell.angle_beta   90.00
_cell.angle_gamma   90.00
#
_symmetry.space_group_name_H-M   'P 1'
#
loop_
_entity.id
_entity.type
_entity.pdbx_description
1 polymer ?
#
loop_
_entity_poly.entity_id
_entity_poly.type
_entity_poly.pdbx_seq_one_letter_code
_entity_poly.pdbx_strand_id
1 'polypeptide(L)'
;MNGLTINEIADIANDEMTNWEGVDSAVFVGLNATVEMINAAFAKPLPFDQNDTLVWAGGKFQLRGSRALSEVSFLKQVMGNIPTTRQIRPVAGSQLPDQFVLNQNYPNPFNPTTVISFTLPEEAVVTLKIYNVLGQDVGVLIDRQLMDGGDQEAEFDARKLSSGVYFYQLIAQTAPNAEEGSVGKTYVSVKKMLLLR
;
A
#
# COMPACT_ATOMS: atom_id res chain seq x y z
N MET A 1 22.21 15.92 -5.15
CA MET A 1 20.88 16.58 -5.26
C MET A 1 19.90 15.71 -4.51
N ASN A 2 19.14 16.25 -3.57
CA ASN A 2 18.21 15.46 -2.76
C ASN A 2 17.05 15.01 -3.66
N GLY A 3 16.96 13.71 -3.97
CA GLY A 3 15.87 13.15 -4.77
C GLY A 3 14.52 13.22 -4.05
N LEU A 4 13.43 13.23 -4.84
CA LEU A 4 12.05 13.31 -4.41
C LEU A 4 11.41 11.90 -4.34
N THR A 5 10.45 11.71 -3.45
CA THR A 5 9.61 10.51 -3.38
C THR A 5 8.54 10.53 -4.47
N ILE A 6 7.94 9.36 -4.77
CA ILE A 6 6.87 9.24 -5.77
C ILE A 6 5.65 10.12 -5.39
N ASN A 7 5.31 10.18 -4.10
CA ASN A 7 4.20 11.00 -3.62
C ASN A 7 4.53 12.50 -3.77
N GLU A 8 5.74 12.92 -3.43
CA GLU A 8 6.17 14.32 -3.65
C GLU A 8 6.15 14.70 -5.14
N ILE A 9 6.52 13.79 -6.04
CA ILE A 9 6.44 14.02 -7.49
C ILE A 9 4.99 14.14 -7.94
N ALA A 10 4.10 13.28 -7.43
CA ALA A 10 2.68 13.31 -7.75
C ALA A 10 1.99 14.57 -7.22
N ASP A 11 2.33 15.01 -6.01
CA ASP A 11 1.81 16.22 -5.38
C ASP A 11 2.26 17.48 -6.14
N ILE A 12 3.55 17.55 -6.55
CA ILE A 12 4.06 18.63 -7.39
C ILE A 12 3.31 18.67 -8.73
N ALA A 13 3.14 17.51 -9.38
CA ALA A 13 2.41 17.45 -10.64
C ALA A 13 0.94 17.89 -10.48
N ASN A 14 0.29 17.51 -9.38
CA ASN A 14 -1.08 17.88 -9.08
C ASN A 14 -1.24 19.39 -8.78
N ASP A 15 -0.31 19.98 -8.03
CA ASP A 15 -0.30 21.43 -7.74
C ASP A 15 -0.07 22.27 -9.00
N GLU A 16 0.89 21.85 -9.85
CA GLU A 16 1.20 22.51 -11.13
C GLU A 16 0.04 22.41 -12.13
N MET A 17 -0.73 21.31 -12.08
CA MET A 17 -1.93 21.15 -12.92
C MET A 17 -3.16 21.90 -12.37
N THR A 18 -3.20 22.19 -11.07
CA THR A 18 -4.36 22.82 -10.40
C THR A 18 -4.29 24.35 -10.43
N ASN A 19 -3.10 24.96 -10.31
CA ASN A 19 -2.92 26.41 -10.34
C ASN A 19 -2.45 26.90 -11.72
N TRP A 20 -3.36 26.88 -12.70
CA TRP A 20 -3.07 27.20 -14.11
C TRP A 20 -2.86 28.72 -14.38
N GLU A 21 -3.29 29.62 -13.51
CA GLU A 21 -3.24 31.06 -13.78
C GLU A 21 -1.95 31.73 -13.25
N GLY A 22 -1.16 32.29 -14.18
CA GLY A 22 -0.06 33.23 -13.88
C GLY A 22 1.34 32.63 -13.78
N VAL A 23 1.53 31.35 -14.13
CA VAL A 23 2.83 30.68 -14.06
C VAL A 23 3.69 31.03 -15.29
N ASP A 24 4.92 31.49 -15.05
CA ASP A 24 5.90 31.82 -16.09
C ASP A 24 6.16 30.59 -16.98
N SER A 25 6.20 30.80 -18.30
CA SER A 25 6.58 29.83 -19.34
C SER A 25 7.86 29.04 -19.03
N ALA A 26 8.76 29.55 -18.19
CA ALA A 26 9.94 28.83 -17.73
C ALA A 26 9.63 27.59 -16.86
N VAL A 27 8.50 27.57 -16.13
CA VAL A 27 8.06 26.42 -15.31
C VAL A 27 7.52 25.28 -16.19
N PHE A 28 6.90 25.61 -17.32
CA PHE A 28 6.45 24.65 -18.32
C PHE A 28 7.60 23.85 -18.95
N VAL A 29 8.79 24.47 -19.10
CA VAL A 29 9.98 23.75 -19.57
C VAL A 29 10.41 22.70 -18.55
N GLY A 30 10.28 22.98 -17.25
CA GLY A 30 10.55 22.05 -16.17
C GLY A 30 9.58 20.86 -16.14
N LEU A 31 8.27 21.12 -16.25
CA LEU A 31 7.25 20.07 -16.27
C LEU A 31 7.35 19.22 -17.53
N ASN A 32 7.48 19.84 -18.71
CA ASN A 32 7.65 19.10 -19.97
C ASN A 32 8.94 18.28 -19.95
N ALA A 33 10.06 18.82 -19.45
CA ALA A 33 11.31 18.06 -19.32
C ALA A 33 11.18 16.91 -18.30
N THR A 34 10.43 17.10 -17.22
CA THR A 34 10.20 16.04 -16.21
C THR A 34 9.32 14.93 -16.79
N VAL A 35 8.25 15.29 -17.49
CA VAL A 35 7.37 14.35 -18.19
C VAL A 35 8.12 13.64 -19.32
N GLU A 36 8.94 14.35 -20.09
CA GLU A 36 9.82 13.77 -21.11
C GLU A 36 10.88 12.86 -20.49
N MET A 37 11.45 13.20 -19.33
CA MET A 37 12.40 12.34 -18.63
C MET A 37 11.74 11.07 -18.08
N ILE A 38 10.54 11.19 -17.51
CA ILE A 38 9.73 10.05 -17.05
C ILE A 38 9.39 9.17 -18.26
N ASN A 39 8.80 9.75 -19.31
CA ASN A 39 8.44 9.03 -20.51
C ASN A 39 9.68 8.40 -21.17
N ALA A 40 10.80 9.11 -21.30
CA ALA A 40 12.05 8.58 -21.85
C ALA A 40 12.64 7.43 -21.02
N ALA A 41 12.46 7.44 -19.70
CA ALA A 41 12.84 6.32 -18.85
C ALA A 41 12.05 5.04 -19.16
N PHE A 42 10.83 5.17 -19.70
CA PHE A 42 9.94 4.07 -20.07
C PHE A 42 9.76 3.89 -21.59
N ALA A 43 10.31 4.77 -22.44
CA ALA A 43 10.09 4.80 -23.89
C ALA A 43 11.04 3.92 -24.70
N LYS A 44 11.98 3.21 -24.05
CA LYS A 44 12.69 2.15 -24.74
C LYS A 44 11.68 1.08 -25.16
N PRO A 45 11.75 0.51 -26.37
CA PRO A 45 11.00 -0.70 -26.69
C PRO A 45 11.27 -1.67 -25.54
N LEU A 46 10.22 -2.14 -24.88
CA LEU A 46 10.34 -3.16 -23.85
C LEU A 46 11.19 -4.28 -24.46
N PRO A 47 12.43 -4.48 -24.01
CA PRO A 47 13.24 -5.52 -24.58
C PRO A 47 12.57 -6.81 -24.12
N PHE A 48 11.99 -7.56 -25.06
CA PHE A 48 11.59 -8.95 -24.84
C PHE A 48 12.85 -9.82 -24.62
N ASP A 49 13.73 -9.40 -23.72
CA ASP A 49 14.85 -10.17 -23.22
C ASP A 49 14.35 -11.07 -22.08
N GLN A 50 15.14 -12.07 -21.74
CA GLN A 50 14.74 -13.10 -20.77
C GLN A 50 14.70 -12.58 -19.31
N ASN A 51 14.92 -11.28 -19.10
CA ASN A 51 14.85 -10.59 -17.82
C ASN A 51 13.68 -9.58 -17.74
N ASP A 52 12.76 -9.58 -18.71
CA ASP A 52 11.74 -8.55 -18.85
C ASP A 52 10.66 -8.58 -17.75
N THR A 53 10.08 -7.40 -17.55
CA THR A 53 9.06 -7.03 -16.55
C THR A 53 7.70 -7.66 -16.80
N LEU A 54 7.45 -8.22 -17.97
CA LEU A 54 6.17 -8.79 -18.36
C LEU A 54 6.37 -10.23 -18.78
N VAL A 55 6.17 -11.15 -17.83
CA VAL A 55 6.36 -12.58 -18.09
C VAL A 55 5.02 -13.27 -18.09
N TRP A 56 4.74 -14.02 -19.15
CA TRP A 56 3.71 -15.06 -19.12
C TRP A 56 4.34 -16.37 -18.65
N ALA A 57 4.11 -16.74 -17.40
CA ALA A 57 4.62 -17.98 -16.82
C ALA A 57 3.46 -18.76 -16.19
N GLY A 58 3.24 -19.99 -16.66
CA GLY A 58 2.20 -20.87 -16.11
C GLY A 58 0.78 -20.33 -16.23
N GLY A 59 0.44 -19.65 -17.33
CA GLY A 59 -0.92 -19.12 -17.59
C GLY A 59 -1.22 -17.76 -16.95
N LYS A 60 -0.40 -17.30 -16.00
CA LYS A 60 -0.61 -16.03 -15.30
C LYS A 60 0.31 -14.92 -15.83
N PHE A 61 -0.25 -13.72 -15.95
CA PHE A 61 0.49 -12.50 -16.24
C PHE A 61 1.26 -12.07 -14.99
N GLN A 62 2.59 -11.99 -15.09
CA GLN A 62 3.45 -11.56 -13.99
C GLN A 62 4.18 -10.28 -14.35
N LEU A 63 4.02 -9.25 -13.50
CA LEU A 63 4.83 -8.04 -13.52
C LEU A 63 6.08 -8.25 -12.66
N ARG A 64 7.28 -8.27 -13.26
CA ARG A 64 8.57 -8.33 -12.55
C ARG A 64 9.22 -6.95 -12.57
N GLY A 65 9.70 -6.42 -11.45
CA GLY A 65 10.43 -5.15 -11.48
C GLY A 65 11.66 -5.24 -12.39
N SER A 66 11.81 -4.33 -13.36
CA SER A 66 12.97 -4.31 -14.30
C SER A 66 14.28 -3.96 -13.60
N ARG A 67 14.21 -3.40 -12.40
CA ARG A 67 15.35 -2.92 -11.63
C ARG A 67 15.01 -2.89 -10.14
N ALA A 68 15.97 -3.23 -9.26
CA ALA A 68 15.79 -3.04 -7.82
C ALA A 68 15.69 -1.54 -7.49
N LEU A 69 14.81 -1.18 -6.54
CA LEU A 69 14.61 0.21 -6.11
C LEU A 69 15.94 0.88 -5.67
N SER A 70 16.87 0.09 -5.11
CA SER A 70 18.21 0.50 -4.69
C SER A 70 19.12 0.97 -5.84
N GLU A 71 18.83 0.57 -7.08
CA GLU A 71 19.64 0.90 -8.26
C GLU A 71 19.12 2.16 -8.99
N VAL A 72 18.02 2.76 -8.52
CA VAL A 72 17.44 3.97 -9.09
C VAL A 72 17.85 5.17 -8.24
N SER A 73 18.84 5.94 -8.73
CA SER A 73 19.55 6.97 -7.95
C SER A 73 18.69 8.11 -7.42
N PHE A 74 17.52 8.35 -8.03
CA PHE A 74 16.60 9.44 -7.71
C PHE A 74 15.39 8.99 -6.89
N LEU A 75 15.16 7.67 -6.73
CA LEU A 75 14.10 7.14 -5.88
C LEU A 75 14.72 6.73 -4.54
N LYS A 76 14.14 7.20 -3.45
CA LYS A 76 14.47 6.72 -2.10
C LYS A 76 13.35 5.82 -1.61
N GLN A 77 13.70 4.65 -1.09
CA GLN A 77 12.79 3.91 -0.24
C GLN A 77 12.43 4.81 0.95
N VAL A 78 11.14 4.97 1.23
CA VAL A 78 10.68 5.70 2.40
C VAL A 78 11.21 4.96 3.63
N MET A 79 12.28 5.47 4.24
CA MET A 79 12.78 5.00 5.52
C MET A 79 11.95 5.65 6.62
N GLY A 80 10.76 5.12 6.83
CA GLY A 80 9.94 5.33 8.02
C GLY A 80 9.60 3.96 8.61
N ASN A 81 9.01 3.93 9.81
CA ASN A 81 8.48 2.70 10.38
C ASN A 81 7.47 2.08 9.40
N ILE A 82 7.93 1.19 8.52
CA ILE A 82 7.08 0.19 7.92
C ILE A 82 6.64 -0.61 9.15
N PRO A 83 5.35 -0.55 9.57
CA PRO A 83 4.91 -1.45 10.61
C PRO A 83 5.28 -2.85 10.13
N THR A 84 6.11 -3.53 10.90
CA THR A 84 6.59 -4.86 10.53
C THR A 84 5.37 -5.77 10.58
N THR A 85 4.67 -5.90 9.45
CA THR A 85 3.63 -6.91 9.34
C THR A 85 4.34 -8.24 9.45
N ARG A 86 4.12 -8.94 10.55
CA ARG A 86 4.63 -10.28 10.71
C ARG A 86 3.72 -11.18 9.88
N GLN A 87 4.13 -11.44 8.64
CA GLN A 87 3.49 -12.46 7.83
C GLN A 87 3.73 -13.81 8.50
N ILE A 88 2.71 -14.34 9.16
CA ILE A 88 2.77 -15.71 9.66
C ILE A 88 2.60 -16.59 8.42
N ARG A 89 3.73 -17.01 7.84
CA ARG A 89 3.69 -17.96 6.72
C ARG A 89 2.89 -19.18 7.15
N PRO A 90 1.80 -19.53 6.45
CA PRO A 90 1.09 -20.76 6.73
C PRO A 90 2.06 -21.93 6.58
N VAL A 91 2.06 -22.83 7.57
CA VAL A 91 2.85 -24.06 7.52
C VAL A 91 2.35 -24.86 6.30
N ALA A 92 3.25 -25.31 5.44
CA ALA A 92 2.90 -26.07 4.24
C ALA A 92 1.98 -27.27 4.62
N GLY A 93 0.69 -27.14 4.32
CA GLY A 93 -0.36 -28.11 4.69
C GLY A 93 -1.55 -27.55 5.48
N SER A 94 -1.54 -26.30 5.95
CA SER A 94 -2.72 -25.67 6.55
C SER A 94 -3.67 -25.17 5.45
N GLN A 95 -4.93 -25.61 5.47
CA GLN A 95 -5.96 -25.03 4.62
C GLN A 95 -6.07 -23.53 4.90
N LEU A 96 -6.10 -22.72 3.84
CA LEU A 96 -6.36 -21.29 3.98
C LEU A 96 -7.74 -21.11 4.62
N PRO A 97 -7.91 -20.11 5.50
CA PRO A 97 -9.21 -19.85 6.10
C PRO A 97 -10.23 -19.49 5.03
N ASP A 98 -11.41 -20.10 5.04
CA ASP A 98 -12.41 -19.88 3.99
C ASP A 98 -13.02 -18.46 3.99
N GLN A 99 -12.75 -17.66 5.04
CA GLN A 99 -13.44 -16.40 5.28
C GLN A 99 -12.48 -15.27 5.66
N PHE A 100 -12.79 -14.08 5.16
CA PHE A 100 -12.18 -12.83 5.60
C PHE A 100 -12.63 -12.48 7.01
N VAL A 101 -11.67 -12.25 7.92
CA VAL A 101 -11.95 -11.89 9.31
C VAL A 101 -11.04 -10.75 9.75
N LEU A 102 -11.64 -9.68 10.26
CA LEU A 102 -10.91 -8.67 11.05
C LEU A 102 -11.11 -9.01 12.52
N ASN A 103 -10.04 -9.22 13.28
CA ASN A 103 -10.13 -9.51 14.71
C ASN A 103 -10.13 -8.23 15.53
N GLN A 104 -10.60 -8.32 16.78
CA GLN A 104 -10.48 -7.22 17.73
C GLN A 104 -9.01 -7.01 18.06
N ASN A 105 -8.56 -5.76 18.07
CA ASN A 105 -7.21 -5.42 18.46
C ASN A 105 -6.92 -5.89 19.90
N TYR A 106 -5.71 -6.39 20.16
CA TYR A 106 -5.31 -6.85 21.48
C TYR A 106 -3.94 -6.26 21.88
N PRO A 107 -3.81 -5.67 23.08
CA PRO A 107 -4.87 -5.45 24.07
C PRO A 107 -5.92 -4.41 23.60
N ASN A 108 -7.14 -4.46 24.15
CA ASN A 108 -8.14 -3.40 24.06
C ASN A 108 -8.95 -3.38 25.37
N PRO A 109 -8.88 -2.33 26.20
CA PRO A 109 -8.18 -1.05 25.96
C PRO A 109 -6.65 -1.19 25.88
N PHE A 110 -5.97 -0.28 25.20
CA PHE A 110 -4.51 -0.35 24.97
C PHE A 110 -3.76 0.91 25.42
N ASN A 111 -2.44 0.77 25.66
CA ASN A 111 -1.55 1.88 26.05
C ASN A 111 -0.06 1.57 25.74
N PRO A 112 0.62 2.35 24.88
CA PRO A 112 0.11 3.06 23.71
C PRO A 112 0.11 2.16 22.46
N THR A 113 0.51 0.89 22.60
CA THR A 113 0.61 -0.07 21.49
C THR A 113 -0.46 -1.15 21.56
N THR A 114 -0.88 -1.64 20.39
CA THR A 114 -1.82 -2.74 20.23
C THR A 114 -1.54 -3.49 18.94
N VAL A 115 -1.97 -4.74 18.82
CA VAL A 115 -1.84 -5.54 17.61
C VAL A 115 -3.22 -5.71 16.98
N ILE A 116 -3.31 -5.45 15.68
CA ILE A 116 -4.50 -5.70 14.87
C ILE A 116 -4.23 -6.97 14.04
N SER A 117 -4.97 -8.03 14.35
CA SER A 117 -4.88 -9.29 13.62
C SER A 117 -6.04 -9.42 12.62
N PHE A 118 -5.77 -9.96 11.45
CA PHE A 118 -6.78 -10.22 10.42
C PHE A 118 -6.40 -11.43 9.58
N THR A 119 -7.41 -12.02 8.97
CA THR A 119 -7.29 -13.25 8.20
C THR A 119 -7.81 -13.00 6.79
N LEU A 120 -6.99 -13.35 5.81
CA LEU A 120 -7.30 -13.25 4.38
C LEU A 120 -7.56 -14.65 3.81
N PRO A 121 -8.67 -14.87 3.08
CA PRO A 121 -8.95 -16.17 2.49
C PRO A 121 -8.07 -16.49 1.28
N GLU A 122 -7.61 -15.45 0.60
CA GLU A 122 -6.77 -15.52 -0.60
C GLU A 122 -5.87 -14.28 -0.65
N GLU A 123 -4.96 -14.24 -1.63
CA GLU A 123 -4.10 -13.09 -1.87
C GLU A 123 -4.95 -11.84 -2.17
N ALA A 124 -4.66 -10.73 -1.48
CA ALA A 124 -5.43 -9.50 -1.60
C ALA A 124 -4.55 -8.25 -1.46
N VAL A 125 -4.97 -7.17 -2.13
CA VAL A 125 -4.44 -5.83 -1.88
C VAL A 125 -5.15 -5.25 -0.65
N VAL A 126 -4.38 -5.01 0.41
CA VAL A 126 -4.88 -4.62 1.73
C VAL A 126 -4.57 -3.16 2.02
N THR A 127 -5.54 -2.46 2.60
CA THR A 127 -5.38 -1.13 3.19
C THR A 127 -5.96 -1.13 4.60
N LEU A 128 -5.13 -0.79 5.60
CA LEU A 128 -5.49 -0.71 7.01
C LEU A 128 -5.26 0.71 7.51
N LYS A 129 -6.35 1.43 7.78
CA LYS A 129 -6.33 2.82 8.24
C LYS A 129 -6.98 2.99 9.60
N ILE A 130 -6.52 3.99 10.35
CA ILE A 130 -7.03 4.38 11.66
C ILE A 130 -7.71 5.75 11.55
N TYR A 131 -8.89 5.85 12.15
CA TYR A 131 -9.72 7.05 12.15
C TYR A 131 -10.09 7.46 13.59
N ASN A 132 -10.24 8.76 13.80
CA ASN A 132 -10.87 9.28 15.03
C ASN A 132 -12.41 9.31 14.92
N VAL A 133 -13.10 9.76 15.97
CA VAL A 133 -14.57 9.88 16.00
C VAL A 133 -15.14 10.86 14.99
N LEU A 134 -14.33 11.78 14.46
CA LEU A 134 -14.72 12.73 13.42
C LEU A 134 -14.51 12.17 12.00
N GLY A 135 -13.99 10.94 11.87
CA GLY A 135 -13.69 10.32 10.59
C GLY A 135 -12.39 10.80 9.95
N GLN A 136 -11.51 11.49 10.70
CA GLN A 136 -10.21 11.92 10.18
C GLN A 136 -9.20 10.78 10.24
N ASP A 137 -8.45 10.57 9.16
CA ASP A 137 -7.31 9.65 9.11
C ASP A 137 -6.24 10.10 10.12
N VAL A 138 -5.99 9.29 11.14
CA VAL A 138 -4.98 9.56 12.19
C VAL A 138 -3.78 8.61 12.10
N GLY A 139 -3.83 7.63 11.20
CA GLY A 139 -2.72 6.72 10.93
C GLY A 139 -3.03 5.73 9.81
N VAL A 140 -2.00 5.32 9.08
CA VAL A 140 -2.06 4.27 8.06
C VAL A 140 -1.06 3.19 8.45
N LEU A 141 -1.53 1.97 8.63
CA LEU A 141 -0.69 0.82 8.96
C LEU A 141 -0.29 0.05 7.71
N ILE A 142 -1.25 -0.15 6.81
CA ILE A 142 -1.00 -0.86 5.56
C ILE A 142 -1.61 0.00 4.46
N ASP A 143 -0.82 0.35 3.45
CA ASP A 143 -1.27 1.17 2.33
C ASP A 143 -1.15 0.38 1.03
N ARG A 144 -2.30 -0.06 0.52
CA ARG A 144 -2.44 -0.76 -0.77
C ARG A 144 -1.36 -1.83 -1.02
N GLN A 145 -1.08 -2.65 -0.01
CA GLN A 145 -0.03 -3.67 -0.09
C GLN A 145 -0.62 -5.01 -0.49
N LEU A 146 0.03 -5.72 -1.43
CA LEU A 146 -0.30 -7.11 -1.75
C LEU A 146 0.13 -8.02 -0.60
N MET A 147 -0.79 -8.85 -0.10
CA MET A 147 -0.57 -9.75 1.02
C MET A 147 -1.05 -11.16 0.70
N ASP A 148 -0.28 -12.17 1.11
CA ASP A 148 -0.65 -13.57 0.99
C ASP A 148 -1.89 -13.90 1.85
N GLY A 149 -2.65 -14.91 1.41
CA GLY A 149 -3.72 -15.50 2.22
C GLY A 149 -3.19 -16.07 3.54
N GLY A 150 -4.04 -16.07 4.56
CA GLY A 150 -3.74 -16.55 5.92
C GLY A 150 -3.83 -15.46 6.97
N ASP A 151 -3.27 -15.75 8.14
CA ASP A 151 -3.28 -14.85 9.29
C ASP A 151 -2.17 -13.82 9.21
N GLN A 152 -2.55 -12.57 9.46
CA GLN A 152 -1.70 -11.40 9.36
C GLN A 152 -1.84 -10.54 10.62
N GLU A 153 -0.74 -9.92 11.03
CA GLU A 153 -0.71 -9.04 12.19
C GLU A 153 -0.04 -7.72 11.84
N ALA A 154 -0.63 -6.62 12.32
CA ALA A 154 -0.06 -5.28 12.20
C ALA A 154 -0.01 -4.60 13.57
N GLU A 155 1.18 -4.18 13.99
CA GLU A 155 1.38 -3.43 15.22
C GLU A 155 1.00 -1.96 15.01
N PHE A 156 0.19 -1.43 15.93
CA PHE A 156 -0.16 -0.02 15.99
C PHE A 156 0.48 0.66 17.19
N ASP A 157 1.13 1.80 16.96
CA ASP A 157 1.70 2.65 18.00
C ASP A 157 1.03 4.02 18.01
N ALA A 158 0.28 4.30 19.08
CA ALA A 158 -0.50 5.51 19.24
C ALA A 158 0.17 6.54 20.17
N ARG A 159 1.49 6.51 20.37
CA ARG A 159 2.20 7.45 21.27
C ARG A 159 1.92 8.93 21.03
N LYS A 160 1.57 9.30 19.79
CA LYS A 160 1.26 10.68 19.35
C LYS A 160 -0.23 11.04 19.42
N LEU A 161 -1.09 10.13 19.83
CA LEU A 161 -2.54 10.32 19.88
C LEU A 161 -3.02 10.52 21.33
N SER A 162 -4.14 11.23 21.50
CA SER A 162 -4.77 11.45 22.81
C SER A 162 -5.65 10.27 23.21
N SER A 163 -5.85 10.04 24.52
CA SER A 163 -6.80 9.03 25.02
C SER A 163 -8.19 9.23 24.41
N GLY A 164 -8.85 8.14 24.03
CA GLY A 164 -10.14 8.22 23.37
C GLY A 164 -10.51 6.99 22.56
N VAL A 165 -11.66 7.09 21.88
CA VAL A 165 -12.17 6.07 20.98
C VAL A 165 -11.63 6.31 19.58
N TYR A 166 -11.13 5.24 18.96
CA TYR A 166 -10.67 5.23 17.58
C TYR A 166 -11.32 4.09 16.83
N PHE A 167 -11.28 4.15 15.51
CA PHE A 167 -11.75 3.10 14.62
C PHE A 167 -10.62 2.68 13.70
N TYR A 168 -10.57 1.41 13.34
CA TYR A 168 -9.70 0.93 12.29
C TYR A 168 -10.54 0.25 11.21
N GLN A 169 -10.20 0.54 9.96
CA GLN A 169 -10.85 -0.02 8.78
C GLN A 169 -9.83 -0.85 8.01
N LEU A 170 -10.21 -2.08 7.71
CA LEU A 170 -9.50 -2.95 6.79
C LEU A 170 -10.29 -3.05 5.49
N ILE A 171 -9.66 -2.70 4.38
CA ILE A 171 -10.15 -2.93 3.02
C ILE A 171 -9.23 -3.97 2.38
N ALA A 172 -9.78 -5.07 1.88
CA ALA A 172 -9.04 -6.09 1.14
C ALA A 172 -9.70 -6.31 -0.23
N GLN A 173 -8.93 -6.21 -1.31
CA GLN A 173 -9.40 -6.37 -2.68
C GLN A 173 -8.66 -7.54 -3.34
N THR A 174 -9.39 -8.55 -3.76
CA THR A 174 -8.82 -9.73 -4.44
C THR A 174 -8.81 -9.51 -5.94
N ALA A 175 -7.77 -10.01 -6.61
CA ALA A 175 -7.67 -9.91 -8.06
C ALA A 175 -8.72 -10.81 -8.73
N PRO A 176 -9.32 -10.39 -9.86
CA PRO A 176 -10.20 -11.25 -10.62
C PRO A 176 -9.40 -12.43 -11.21
N ASN A 177 -9.82 -13.66 -10.91
CA ASN A 177 -9.24 -14.86 -11.51
C ASN A 177 -10.02 -15.21 -12.78
N ALA A 178 -9.43 -14.90 -13.93
CA ALA A 178 -10.02 -15.15 -15.25
C ALA A 178 -10.26 -16.65 -15.54
N GLU A 179 -9.50 -17.54 -14.88
CA GLU A 179 -9.61 -19.00 -15.07
C GLU A 179 -10.81 -19.62 -14.34
N GLU A 180 -11.32 -18.96 -13.30
CA GLU A 180 -12.40 -19.48 -12.45
C GLU A 180 -13.71 -18.70 -12.61
N GLY A 181 -13.73 -17.68 -13.49
CA GLY A 181 -14.88 -16.80 -13.69
C GLY A 181 -15.19 -15.92 -12.47
N SER A 182 -14.28 -15.85 -11.51
CA SER A 182 -14.45 -15.13 -10.25
C SER A 182 -14.20 -13.63 -10.45
N VAL A 183 -15.24 -12.82 -10.21
CA VAL A 183 -15.12 -11.37 -10.09
C VAL A 183 -14.33 -11.04 -8.83
N GLY A 184 -13.35 -10.13 -8.92
CA GLY A 184 -12.55 -9.70 -7.78
C GLY A 184 -13.44 -9.25 -6.62
N LYS A 185 -13.19 -9.77 -5.42
CA LYS A 185 -14.02 -9.51 -4.24
C LYS A 185 -13.43 -8.37 -3.45
N THR A 186 -14.28 -7.48 -2.97
CA THR A 186 -13.88 -6.42 -2.04
C THR A 186 -14.49 -6.70 -0.68
N TYR A 187 -13.62 -6.81 0.32
CA TYR A 187 -13.97 -6.95 1.72
C TYR A 187 -13.71 -5.64 2.45
N VAL A 188 -14.66 -5.18 3.24
CA VAL A 188 -14.53 -3.99 4.09
C VAL A 188 -15.01 -4.36 5.48
N SER A 189 -14.18 -4.10 6.50
CA SER A 189 -14.57 -4.27 7.90
C SER A 189 -14.01 -3.15 8.75
N VAL A 190 -14.79 -2.73 9.75
CA VAL A 190 -14.45 -1.65 10.68
C VAL A 190 -14.64 -2.15 12.10
N LYS A 191 -13.70 -1.81 12.97
CA LYS A 191 -13.81 -2.09 14.41
C LYS A 191 -13.37 -0.88 15.23
N LYS A 192 -13.92 -0.79 16.44
CA LYS A 192 -13.58 0.25 17.43
C LYS A 192 -12.44 -0.21 18.32
N MET A 193 -11.64 0.71 18.81
CA MET A 193 -10.60 0.49 19.82
C MET A 193 -10.56 1.65 20.81
N LEU A 194 -10.10 1.38 22.03
CA LEU A 194 -10.03 2.34 23.12
C LEU A 194 -8.58 2.54 23.56
N LEU A 195 -8.05 3.74 23.33
CA LEU A 195 -6.74 4.16 23.80
C LEU A 195 -6.88 4.76 25.21
N LEU A 196 -6.16 4.18 26.17
CA LEU A 196 -6.01 4.73 27.50
C LEU A 196 -4.57 5.21 27.67
N ARG A 197 -4.42 6.44 28.13
CA ARG A 197 -3.14 7.02 28.54
C ARG A 197 -3.35 7.77 29.84
#